data_AF-A0A1T5MHG7-F1
#
_entry.id   AF-A0A1T5MHG7-F1
#
_cell.length_a   1.000
_cell.length_b   1.000
_cell.length_c   1.000
_cell.angle_alpha   90.00
_cell.angle_beta   90.00
_cell.angle_gamma   90.00
#
_symmetry.space_group_name_H-M   'P 1'
#
loop_
_entity.id
_entity.type
_entity.pdbx_description
1 polymer ?
#
loop_
_entity_poly.entity_id
_entity_poly.type
_entity_poly.pdbx_seq_one_letter_code
_entity_poly.pdbx_strand_id
1 'polypeptide(L)'
;MIKKIGNVSEYEKREILNLYERKSGLRELSITLNNPDMSEKLKNILYDKISRDMNKTTGLYEEWWKQKSKKYNWESIKGKSWSINFETNEVFIK
;
A
#
# COMPACT_ATOMS: atom_id res chain seq x y z
N MET A 1 9.02 19.07 3.61
CA MET A 1 8.04 19.98 2.98
C MET A 1 7.09 19.15 2.13
N ILE A 2 5.80 19.18 2.46
CA ILE A 2 4.74 18.49 1.73
C ILE A 2 4.25 19.44 0.62
N LYS A 3 4.17 18.97 -0.63
CA LYS A 3 3.71 19.76 -1.78
C LYS A 3 2.63 18.99 -2.53
N LYS A 4 1.49 19.62 -2.82
CA LYS A 4 0.46 19.07 -3.70
C LYS A 4 0.97 19.03 -5.14
N ILE A 5 0.90 17.87 -5.77
CA ILE A 5 1.41 17.63 -7.14
C ILE A 5 0.33 17.15 -8.11
N GLY A 6 -0.87 16.86 -7.62
CA GLY A 6 -1.98 16.44 -8.48
C GLY A 6 -3.23 16.04 -7.73
N ASN A 7 -4.14 15.43 -8.48
CA ASN A 7 -5.37 14.82 -7.98
C ASN A 7 -5.65 13.57 -8.84
N VAL A 8 -6.32 12.57 -8.27
CA VAL A 8 -6.77 11.38 -9.01
C VAL A 8 -8.28 11.31 -9.02
N SER A 9 -8.84 10.56 -9.97
CA SER A 9 -10.29 10.32 -9.96
C SER A 9 -10.72 9.46 -8.77
N GLU A 10 -12.01 9.50 -8.44
CA GLU A 10 -12.62 8.62 -7.43
C GLU A 10 -12.38 7.13 -7.71
N TYR A 11 -12.43 6.73 -8.99
CA TYR A 11 -12.13 5.36 -9.39
C TYR A 11 -10.69 4.99 -9.04
N GLU A 12 -9.73 5.83 -9.41
CA GLU A 12 -8.31 5.58 -9.17
C GLU A 12 -7.97 5.62 -7.68
N LYS A 13 -8.58 6.54 -6.91
CA LYS A 13 -8.49 6.51 -5.45
C LYS A 13 -8.93 5.15 -4.91
N ARG A 14 -10.09 4.62 -5.34
CA ARG A 14 -10.59 3.33 -4.85
C ARG A 14 -9.62 2.19 -5.17
N GLU A 15 -8.98 2.20 -6.34
CA GLU A 15 -7.94 1.20 -6.69
C GLU A 15 -6.82 1.19 -5.64
N ILE A 16 -6.23 2.35 -5.32
CA ILE A 16 -5.10 2.43 -4.40
C ILE A 16 -5.52 2.30 -2.93
N LEU A 17 -6.74 2.73 -2.58
CA LEU A 17 -7.31 2.54 -1.24
C LEU A 17 -7.49 1.06 -0.93
N ASN A 18 -8.04 0.27 -1.86
CA ASN A 18 -8.20 -1.18 -1.68
C ASN A 18 -6.85 -1.87 -1.44
N LEU A 19 -5.80 -1.47 -2.16
CA LEU A 19 -4.44 -2.00 -1.96
C LEU A 19 -3.85 -1.58 -0.62
N TYR A 20 -4.09 -0.33 -0.20
CA TYR A 20 -3.66 0.18 1.10
C TYR A 20 -4.35 -0.57 2.24
N GLU A 21 -5.67 -0.71 2.21
CA GLU A 21 -6.45 -1.44 3.21
C GLU A 21 -6.04 -2.91 3.29
N ARG A 22 -5.83 -3.56 2.14
CA ARG A 22 -5.33 -4.94 2.10
C ARG A 22 -3.96 -5.06 2.79
N LYS A 23 -3.05 -4.13 2.50
CA LYS A 23 -1.72 -4.08 3.12
C LYS A 23 -1.79 -3.86 4.63
N SER A 24 -2.68 -2.97 5.08
CA SER A 24 -2.93 -2.71 6.50
C SER A 24 -3.50 -3.94 7.20
N GLY A 25 -4.53 -4.58 6.64
CA GLY A 25 -5.10 -5.81 7.19
C GLY A 25 -4.09 -6.96 7.24
N LEU A 26 -3.22 -7.11 6.24
CA LEU A 26 -2.15 -8.11 6.26
C LEU A 26 -1.09 -7.82 7.34
N ARG A 27 -0.79 -6.54 7.62
CA ARG A 27 0.08 -6.17 8.75
C ARG A 27 -0.57 -6.52 10.08
N GLU A 28 -1.83 -6.21 10.28
CA GLU A 28 -2.57 -6.58 11.48
C GLU A 28 -2.61 -8.10 11.67
N LEU A 29 -2.89 -8.86 10.60
CA LEU A 29 -2.84 -10.33 10.61
C LEU A 29 -1.43 -10.85 10.93
N SER A 30 -0.37 -10.19 10.49
CA SER A 30 1.00 -10.62 10.81
C SER A 30 1.30 -10.56 12.31
N ILE A 31 0.67 -9.63 13.05
CA ILE A 31 0.82 -9.52 14.50
C ILE A 31 0.25 -10.77 15.20
N THR A 32 -0.80 -11.39 14.66
CA THR A 32 -1.42 -12.58 15.26
C THR A 32 -0.50 -13.81 15.25
N LEU A 33 0.57 -13.80 14.45
CA LEU A 33 1.59 -14.86 14.43
C LEU A 33 2.38 -14.93 15.74
N ASN A 34 2.32 -13.90 16.59
CA ASN A 34 2.94 -13.88 17.92
C ASN A 34 2.10 -14.58 18.99
N ASN A 35 0.94 -15.14 18.63
CA ASN A 35 0.11 -15.88 19.58
C ASN A 35 0.82 -17.15 20.08
N PRO A 36 1.11 -17.29 21.39
CA PRO A 36 1.83 -18.43 21.95
C PRO A 36 1.03 -19.74 21.92
N ASP A 37 -0.30 -19.67 21.86
CA ASP A 37 -1.19 -20.84 21.83
C ASP A 37 -1.34 -21.43 20.41
N MET A 38 -0.79 -20.76 19.39
CA MET A 38 -0.86 -21.21 18.01
C MET A 38 0.17 -22.31 17.74
N SER A 39 -0.29 -23.45 17.22
CA SER A 39 0.63 -24.52 16.80
C SER A 39 1.63 -24.03 15.74
N GLU A 40 2.88 -24.48 15.85
CA GLU A 40 3.96 -24.10 14.94
C GLU A 40 3.64 -24.41 13.47
N LYS A 41 2.93 -25.52 13.21
CA LYS A 41 2.46 -25.87 11.87
C LYS A 41 1.51 -24.81 11.30
N LEU A 42 0.52 -24.36 12.08
CA LEU A 42 -0.42 -23.34 11.66
C LEU A 42 0.27 -21.98 11.47
N LYS A 43 1.19 -21.63 12.37
CA LYS A 43 2.00 -20.42 12.30
C LYS A 43 2.80 -20.34 10.99
N ASN A 44 3.49 -21.41 10.61
CA ASN A 44 4.24 -21.46 9.36
C ASN A 44 3.34 -21.36 8.11
N ILE A 45 2.18 -22.03 8.11
CA ILE A 45 1.21 -21.92 7.00
C ILE A 45 0.69 -20.49 6.86
N LEU A 46 0.36 -19.82 7.98
CA LEU A 46 -0.13 -18.45 7.97
C LEU A 46 0.97 -17.46 7.56
N TYR A 47 2.19 -17.63 8.09
CA TYR A 47 3.34 -16.82 7.70
C TYR A 47 3.56 -16.86 6.19
N ASP A 48 3.60 -18.04 5.60
CA ASP A 48 3.77 -18.22 4.16
C ASP A 48 2.69 -17.52 3.34
N LYS A 49 1.43 -17.68 3.74
CA LYS A 49 0.29 -17.05 3.05
C LYS A 49 0.33 -15.53 3.16
N ILE A 50 0.57 -15.01 4.37
CA ILE A 50 0.65 -13.57 4.63
C ILE A 50 1.82 -12.97 3.86
N SER A 51 2.99 -13.61 3.89
CA SER A 51 4.20 -13.15 3.19
C SER A 51 3.98 -13.08 1.68
N ARG A 52 3.43 -14.13 1.07
CA ARG A 52 3.13 -14.14 -0.38
C ARG A 52 2.15 -13.03 -0.77
N ASP A 53 1.09 -12.85 0.01
CA ASP A 53 0.08 -11.84 -0.32
C ASP A 53 0.56 -10.41 -0.04
N MET A 54 1.38 -10.22 1.00
CA MET A 54 2.03 -8.94 1.29
C MET A 54 2.95 -8.52 0.15
N ASN A 55 3.75 -9.46 -0.38
CA ASN A 55 4.64 -9.21 -1.52
C ASN A 55 3.84 -8.84 -2.77
N LYS A 56 2.79 -9.62 -3.09
CA LYS A 56 1.91 -9.32 -4.23
C LYS A 56 1.24 -7.96 -4.10
N THR A 57 0.63 -7.68 -2.94
CA THR A 57 -0.08 -6.42 -2.68
C THR A 57 0.87 -5.22 -2.71
N THR A 58 2.07 -5.36 -2.15
CA THR A 58 3.09 -4.29 -2.20
C THR A 58 3.55 -4.02 -3.62
N GLY A 59 3.77 -5.05 -4.43
CA GLY A 59 4.12 -4.88 -5.85
C GLY A 59 3.04 -4.15 -6.65
N LEU A 60 1.76 -4.52 -6.46
CA LEU A 60 0.63 -3.84 -7.09
C LEU A 60 0.49 -2.39 -6.63
N TYR A 61 0.71 -2.12 -5.33
CA TYR A 61 0.67 -0.78 -4.76
C TYR A 61 1.76 0.13 -5.36
N GLU A 62 3.00 -0.36 -5.45
CA GLU A 62 4.11 0.36 -6.08
C GLU A 62 3.90 0.58 -7.57
N GLU A 63 3.38 -0.43 -8.28
CA GLU A 63 3.09 -0.33 -9.70
C GLU A 63 2.00 0.70 -9.99
N TRP A 64 0.94 0.76 -9.17
CA TRP A 64 -0.09 1.79 -9.29
C TRP A 64 0.52 3.20 -9.18
N TRP A 65 1.39 3.43 -8.20
CA TRP A 65 2.08 4.72 -8.04
C TRP A 65 2.92 5.08 -9.27
N LYS A 66 3.69 4.13 -9.81
CA LYS A 66 4.50 4.32 -11.03
C LYS A 66 3.63 4.64 -12.25
N GLN A 67 2.51 3.95 -12.41
CA GLN A 67 1.59 4.17 -13.52
C GLN A 67 0.93 5.54 -13.44
N LYS A 68 0.41 5.93 -12.28
CA LYS A 68 -0.25 7.23 -12.11
C LYS A 68 0.74 8.38 -12.17
N SER A 69 1.94 8.23 -11.61
CA SER A 69 2.98 9.25 -11.73
C SER A 69 3.34 9.51 -13.20
N LYS A 70 3.43 8.46 -14.02
CA LYS A 70 3.66 8.59 -15.47
C LYS A 70 2.46 9.22 -16.18
N LYS A 71 1.24 8.76 -15.89
CA LYS A 71 -0.01 9.27 -16.50
C LYS A 71 -0.20 10.77 -16.27
N TYR A 72 0.04 11.24 -15.05
CA TYR A 72 -0.17 12.63 -14.63
C TYR A 72 1.11 13.47 -14.62
N ASN A 73 2.25 12.90 -15.04
CA ASN A 73 3.56 13.53 -15.02
C ASN A 73 3.92 14.13 -13.66
N TRP A 74 3.68 13.37 -12.58
CA TRP A 74 3.98 13.82 -11.22
C TRP A 74 5.47 13.98 -10.99
N GLU A 75 5.83 15.07 -10.31
CA GLU A 75 7.20 15.32 -9.85
C GLU A 75 7.71 14.17 -8.98
N SER A 76 8.95 13.76 -9.18
CA SER A 76 9.67 12.82 -8.32
C SER A 76 10.96 13.47 -7.81
N ILE A 77 11.24 13.30 -6.53
CA ILE A 77 12.44 13.84 -5.87
C ILE A 77 13.11 12.68 -5.15
N LYS A 78 14.42 12.50 -5.35
CA LYS A 78 15.21 11.47 -4.68
C LYS A 78 15.03 11.56 -3.16
N GLY A 79 14.65 10.45 -2.53
CA GLY A 79 14.43 10.36 -1.08
C GLY A 79 13.06 10.84 -0.60
N LYS A 80 12.18 11.31 -1.50
CA LYS A 80 10.78 11.63 -1.18
C LYS A 80 9.83 10.54 -1.66
N SER A 81 8.62 10.56 -1.10
CA SER A 81 7.55 9.62 -1.43
C SER A 81 6.28 10.35 -1.84
N TRP A 82 5.47 9.69 -2.67
CA TRP A 82 4.11 10.14 -2.94
C TRP A 82 3.17 9.69 -1.83
N SER A 83 2.15 10.50 -1.60
CA SER A 83 1.03 10.17 -0.72
C SER A 83 -0.26 10.75 -1.27
N ILE A 84 -1.38 10.13 -0.92
CA ILE A 84 -2.72 10.57 -1.30
C ILE A 84 -3.50 10.93 -0.04
N ASN A 85 -4.30 11.99 -0.12
CA ASN A 85 -5.40 12.21 0.80
C ASN A 85 -6.65 11.50 0.26
N PHE A 86 -7.12 10.47 0.96
CA PHE A 86 -8.27 9.67 0.53
C PHE A 86 -9.62 10.41 0.64
N GLU A 87 -9.69 11.51 1.38
CA GLU A 87 -10.89 12.35 1.48
C GLU A 87 -11.01 13.31 0.29
N THR A 88 -9.89 13.87 -0.16
CA THR A 88 -9.86 14.93 -1.19
C THR A 88 -9.34 14.49 -2.55
N ASN A 89 -8.85 13.24 -2.66
CA ASN A 89 -8.13 12.67 -3.81
C ASN A 89 -6.83 13.39 -4.18
N GLU A 90 -6.35 14.30 -3.35
CA GLU A 90 -5.15 15.08 -3.63
C GLU A 90 -3.89 14.24 -3.43
N VAL A 91 -2.95 14.39 -4.36
CA VAL A 91 -1.67 13.71 -4.32
C VAL A 91 -0.58 14.70 -3.95
N PHE A 92 0.30 14.28 -3.05
CA PHE A 92 1.39 15.06 -2.50
C PHE A 92 2.71 14.33 -2.64
N ILE A 93 3.79 15.09 -2.77
CA ILE A 93 5.15 14.61 -2.52
C ILE A 93 5.62 15.09 -1.15
N LYS A 94 6.19 14.19 -0.35
CA LYS A 94 6.71 14.47 0.99
C LYS A 94 8.09 13.89 1.21
#